data_AF-A0A931GIF8-F1
#
_entry.id   AF-A0A931GIF8-F1
#
_cell.length_a   1.000
_cell.length_b   1.000
_cell.length_c   1.000
_cell.angle_alpha   90.00
_cell.angle_beta   90.00
_cell.angle_gamma   90.00
#
_symmetry.space_group_name_H-M   'P 1'
#
loop_
_entity.id
_entity.type
_entity.pdbx_description
1 polymer ?
#
loop_
_entity_poly.entity_id
_entity_poly.type
_entity_poly.pdbx_seq_one_letter_code
_entity_poly.pdbx_strand_id
1 'polypeptide(L)'
;MADVEDRWAAASGEVTGWLKDLDPGHGSSGYRPPRRPDAVWILHAMYVWKDGLVTTTHDDVHQSALASGLGEPERPGDADLGDLMEGAVVTGTRLGRGGHPGPGWRRLRWAELARGFGEPVVPEGVLPGHRCLRQAHPTGSWSAAIEPPAEGCLDREGWRRLMSLLVRHDVEGEARRCLAYYCPFVTGDWDRETVLSGRLGDAADLYDHPAVSSCPSNLWAADRSWVVYCDWDLWGTKVVGPVSLIESILADPELEALRLPWAA
;
A
#
# COMPACT_ATOMS: atom_id res chain seq x y z
N MET A 1 15.33 5.25 -23.29
CA MET A 1 15.27 5.58 -21.85
C MET A 1 15.98 4.47 -21.12
N ALA A 2 16.84 4.78 -20.16
CA ALA A 2 17.47 3.75 -19.33
C ALA A 2 16.39 3.03 -18.51
N ASP A 3 16.53 1.73 -18.33
CA ASP A 3 15.55 0.93 -17.57
C ASP A 3 15.55 1.36 -16.09
N VAL A 4 14.48 1.04 -15.35
CA VAL A 4 14.47 1.23 -13.89
C VAL A 4 15.61 0.45 -13.23
N GLU A 5 15.96 -0.72 -13.78
CA GLU A 5 17.09 -1.56 -13.34
C GLU A 5 18.46 -0.88 -13.53
N ASP A 6 18.60 -0.01 -14.55
CA ASP A 6 19.83 0.75 -14.78
C ASP A 6 19.97 1.94 -13.81
N ARG A 7 18.83 2.47 -13.33
CA ARG A 7 18.77 3.67 -12.47
C ARG A 7 18.78 3.34 -10.98
N TRP A 8 18.40 2.12 -10.61
CA TRP A 8 18.32 1.64 -9.24
C TRP A 8 19.28 0.47 -9.03
N ALA A 9 20.46 0.75 -8.49
CA ALA A 9 21.49 -0.25 -8.26
C ALA A 9 21.29 -0.98 -6.92
N ALA A 10 21.65 -2.26 -6.87
CA ALA A 10 21.67 -3.00 -5.60
C ALA A 10 22.60 -2.33 -4.57
N ALA A 11 22.13 -2.25 -3.32
CA ALA A 11 22.88 -1.74 -2.18
C ALA A 11 23.04 -2.82 -1.11
N SER A 12 23.98 -2.61 -0.18
CA SER A 12 24.16 -3.52 0.98
C SER A 12 22.92 -3.50 1.87
N GLY A 13 22.47 -4.66 2.34
CA GLY A 13 21.38 -4.80 3.30
C GLY A 13 21.64 -4.11 4.64
N GLU A 14 22.91 -3.92 5.01
CA GLU A 14 23.35 -3.27 6.27
C GLU A 14 22.79 -1.85 6.43
N VAL A 15 22.46 -1.17 5.33
CA VAL A 15 21.86 0.17 5.34
C VAL A 15 20.47 0.21 5.99
N THR A 16 19.84 -0.95 6.19
CA THR A 16 18.56 -1.10 6.93
C THR A 16 18.76 -1.14 8.44
N GLY A 17 20.01 -1.25 8.94
CA GLY A 17 20.29 -1.46 10.38
C GLY A 17 19.61 -0.44 11.29
N TRP A 18 19.59 0.84 10.91
CA TRP A 18 18.94 1.88 11.70
C TRP A 18 17.40 1.76 11.70
N LEU A 19 16.79 1.19 10.66
CA LEU A 19 15.36 0.89 10.65
C LEU A 19 15.04 -0.31 11.55
N LYS A 20 15.92 -1.32 11.56
CA LYS A 20 15.84 -2.47 12.47
C LYS A 20 15.93 -2.03 13.94
N ASP A 21 16.77 -1.05 14.24
CA ASP A 21 16.89 -0.49 15.59
C ASP A 21 15.62 0.26 16.02
N LEU A 22 14.90 0.87 15.07
CA LEU A 22 13.65 1.60 15.33
C LEU A 22 12.45 0.67 15.48
N ASP A 23 12.43 -0.45 14.76
CA ASP A 23 11.32 -1.41 14.75
C ASP A 23 11.84 -2.87 14.78
N PRO A 24 12.37 -3.30 15.94
CA PRO A 24 12.98 -4.61 16.06
C PRO A 24 11.92 -5.71 15.91
N GLY A 25 12.18 -6.65 14.99
CA GLY A 25 11.33 -7.84 14.77
C GLY A 25 10.30 -7.74 13.64
N HIS A 26 10.14 -6.57 12.99
CA HIS A 26 9.13 -6.38 11.94
C HIS A 26 9.72 -6.31 10.51
N GLY A 27 10.95 -6.77 10.30
CA GLY A 27 11.57 -6.75 8.96
C GLY A 27 10.85 -7.60 7.90
N SER A 28 10.01 -8.56 8.30
CA SER A 28 9.32 -9.46 7.38
C SER A 28 8.30 -8.75 6.48
N SER A 29 7.60 -7.72 6.97
CA SER A 29 6.62 -6.92 6.22
C SER A 29 7.08 -5.49 5.92
N GLY A 30 8.15 -5.03 6.57
CA GLY A 30 8.70 -3.67 6.44
C GLY A 30 8.89 -3.02 7.82
N TYR A 31 9.80 -2.07 7.93
CA TYR A 31 10.08 -1.41 9.20
C TYR A 31 9.19 -0.19 9.41
N ARG A 32 8.35 -0.20 10.43
CA ARG A 32 7.47 0.94 10.72
C ARG A 32 8.23 2.03 11.48
N PRO A 33 8.50 3.20 10.88
CA PRO A 33 9.20 4.28 11.57
C PRO A 33 8.29 4.92 12.65
N PRO A 34 8.88 5.41 13.76
CA PRO A 34 8.15 6.21 14.74
C PRO A 34 7.80 7.61 14.19
N ARG A 35 6.80 8.25 14.76
CA ARG A 35 6.31 9.59 14.42
C ARG A 35 7.26 10.66 14.95
N ARG A 36 8.39 10.87 14.25
CA ARG A 36 9.32 11.97 14.54
C ARG A 36 9.93 12.52 13.23
N PRO A 37 9.88 13.84 12.98
CA PRO A 37 9.23 14.86 13.80
C PRO A 37 7.69 14.85 13.68
N ASP A 38 7.13 14.38 12.56
CA ASP A 38 5.69 14.13 12.40
C ASP A 38 5.43 13.00 11.39
N ALA A 39 4.19 12.54 11.29
CA ALA A 39 3.81 11.44 10.40
C ALA A 39 2.35 11.54 9.95
N VAL A 40 2.07 10.95 8.78
CA VAL A 40 0.74 10.80 8.21
C VAL A 40 0.56 9.41 7.63
N TRP A 41 -0.68 8.92 7.63
CA TRP A 41 -1.08 7.74 6.90
C TRP A 41 -1.87 8.15 5.66
N ILE A 42 -1.39 7.73 4.50
CA ILE A 42 -2.11 7.83 3.22
C ILE A 42 -2.94 6.55 3.10
N LEU A 43 -4.26 6.70 3.00
CA LEU A 43 -5.19 5.59 2.84
C LEU A 43 -5.17 5.12 1.39
N HIS A 44 -5.01 3.81 1.18
CA HIS A 44 -4.95 3.24 -0.16
C HIS A 44 -6.29 3.46 -0.89
N ALA A 45 -6.21 3.67 -2.20
CA ALA A 45 -7.37 4.01 -3.00
C ALA A 45 -8.37 2.86 -3.06
N MET A 46 -9.66 3.20 -2.92
CA MET A 46 -10.76 2.32 -3.28
C MET A 46 -11.63 3.00 -4.33
N TYR A 47 -12.40 2.18 -5.05
CA TYR A 47 -13.25 2.63 -6.13
C TYR A 47 -14.64 2.05 -5.96
N VAL A 48 -15.64 2.79 -6.43
CA VAL A 48 -17.04 2.32 -6.45
C VAL A 48 -17.59 2.42 -7.87
N TRP A 49 -18.43 1.46 -8.22
CA TRP A 49 -19.19 1.51 -9.45
C TRP A 49 -20.13 2.72 -9.45
N LYS A 50 -20.22 3.43 -10.58
CA LYS A 50 -20.93 4.72 -10.67
C LYS A 50 -22.43 4.61 -10.34
N ASP A 51 -23.04 3.46 -10.57
CA ASP A 51 -24.47 3.24 -10.30
C ASP A 51 -24.74 2.92 -8.81
N GLY A 52 -23.71 2.83 -7.98
CA GLY A 52 -23.81 2.66 -6.54
C GLY A 52 -23.59 1.23 -6.05
N LEU A 53 -23.81 1.03 -4.75
CA LEU A 53 -23.57 -0.24 -4.06
C LEU A 53 -24.61 -1.29 -4.44
N VAL A 54 -24.16 -2.55 -4.46
CA VAL A 54 -25.02 -3.72 -4.59
C VAL A 54 -24.87 -4.61 -3.36
N THR A 55 -25.89 -5.42 -3.08
CA THR A 55 -25.84 -6.37 -1.95
C THR A 55 -24.96 -7.58 -2.26
N THR A 56 -24.77 -7.91 -3.54
CA THR A 56 -23.88 -8.98 -3.99
C THR A 56 -22.44 -8.64 -3.62
N THR A 57 -21.76 -9.57 -2.96
CA THR A 57 -20.37 -9.44 -2.54
C THR A 57 -19.40 -10.08 -3.54
N HIS A 58 -18.11 -9.83 -3.39
CA HIS A 58 -17.08 -10.54 -4.17
C HIS A 58 -17.13 -12.06 -3.93
N ASP A 59 -17.44 -12.47 -2.70
CA ASP A 59 -17.62 -13.88 -2.36
C ASP A 59 -18.83 -14.49 -3.07
N ASP A 60 -19.98 -13.80 -3.10
CA ASP A 60 -21.15 -14.26 -3.85
C ASP A 60 -20.85 -14.46 -5.35
N VAL A 61 -20.10 -13.52 -5.95
CA VAL A 61 -19.67 -13.61 -7.35
C VAL A 61 -18.75 -14.81 -7.56
N HIS A 62 -17.78 -15.00 -6.67
CA HIS A 62 -16.83 -16.12 -6.75
C HIS A 62 -17.53 -17.47 -6.62
N GLN A 63 -18.39 -17.65 -5.61
CA GLN A 63 -19.15 -18.88 -5.40
C GLN A 63 -20.08 -19.18 -6.59
N SER A 64 -20.71 -18.15 -7.16
CA SER A 64 -21.54 -18.29 -8.37
C SER A 64 -20.73 -18.75 -9.59
N ALA A 65 -19.52 -18.21 -9.77
CA ALA A 65 -18.60 -18.61 -10.83
C ALA A 65 -18.15 -20.06 -10.67
N LEU A 66 -17.77 -20.47 -9.46
CA LEU A 66 -17.41 -21.86 -9.14
C LEU A 66 -18.56 -22.82 -9.41
N ALA A 67 -19.77 -22.51 -8.93
CA ALA A 67 -20.97 -23.33 -9.16
C ALA A 67 -21.33 -23.46 -10.66
N SER A 68 -20.92 -22.48 -11.47
CA SER A 68 -21.13 -22.46 -12.93
C SER A 68 -19.97 -23.10 -13.71
N GLY A 69 -18.93 -23.60 -13.04
CA GLY A 69 -17.74 -24.14 -13.69
C GLY A 69 -16.86 -23.11 -14.39
N LEU A 70 -16.98 -21.83 -14.01
CA LEU A 70 -16.24 -20.68 -14.56
C LEU A 70 -15.11 -20.19 -13.62
N GLY A 71 -14.67 -21.03 -12.69
CA GLY A 71 -13.58 -20.68 -11.75
C GLY A 71 -12.29 -20.27 -12.46
N GLU A 72 -11.54 -19.34 -11.88
CA GLU A 72 -10.17 -19.04 -12.36
C GLU A 72 -9.30 -20.31 -12.27
N PRO A 73 -8.43 -20.58 -13.25
CA PRO A 73 -7.46 -21.65 -13.14
C PRO A 73 -6.50 -21.38 -11.97
N GLU A 74 -6.22 -22.41 -11.15
CA GLU A 74 -5.26 -22.36 -10.04
C GLU A 74 -3.94 -21.72 -10.51
N ARG A 75 -3.46 -20.71 -9.78
CA ARG A 75 -2.15 -20.12 -10.09
C ARG A 75 -1.06 -21.08 -9.59
N PRO A 76 0.06 -21.22 -10.30
CA PRO A 76 1.17 -22.05 -9.83
C PRO A 76 1.64 -21.55 -8.45
N GLY A 77 1.47 -22.37 -7.41
CA GLY A 77 1.72 -22.02 -6.01
C GLY A 77 0.49 -22.12 -5.09
N ASP A 78 -0.73 -22.06 -5.64
CA ASP A 78 -1.99 -22.17 -4.88
C ASP A 78 -2.31 -23.62 -4.46
N ALA A 79 -1.66 -24.63 -5.07
CA ALA A 79 -1.92 -26.04 -4.78
C ALA A 79 -1.61 -26.45 -3.32
N ASP A 80 -0.66 -25.78 -2.65
CA ASP A 80 -0.35 -25.99 -1.22
C ASP A 80 -1.26 -25.15 -0.29
N LEU A 81 -2.04 -24.22 -0.86
CA LEU A 81 -3.01 -23.37 -0.17
C LEU A 81 -4.46 -23.82 -0.39
N GLY A 82 -4.71 -24.78 -1.29
CA GLY A 82 -6.06 -25.23 -1.65
C GLY A 82 -6.90 -25.67 -0.45
N ASP A 83 -6.33 -26.46 0.45
CA ASP A 83 -6.98 -26.89 1.70
C ASP A 83 -7.18 -25.73 2.69
N LEU A 84 -6.32 -24.71 2.68
CA LEU A 84 -6.43 -23.50 3.50
C LEU A 84 -7.47 -22.52 2.95
N MET A 85 -7.75 -22.58 1.66
CA MET A 85 -8.73 -21.75 0.95
C MET A 85 -10.12 -22.38 0.93
N GLU A 86 -10.25 -23.67 1.24
CA GLU A 86 -11.55 -24.34 1.35
C GLU A 86 -12.39 -23.70 2.49
N GLY A 87 -13.50 -23.06 2.11
CA GLY A 87 -14.35 -22.31 3.04
C GLY A 87 -13.86 -20.91 3.42
N ALA A 88 -12.78 -20.42 2.78
CA ALA A 88 -12.34 -19.04 2.93
C ALA A 88 -13.33 -18.08 2.22
N VAL A 89 -13.48 -16.88 2.78
CA VAL A 89 -14.30 -15.81 2.20
C VAL A 89 -13.46 -14.98 1.26
N VAL A 90 -13.90 -14.84 0.02
CA VAL A 90 -13.25 -13.91 -0.93
C VAL A 90 -13.58 -12.49 -0.51
N THR A 91 -12.59 -11.78 0.01
CA THR A 91 -12.77 -10.42 0.51
C THR A 91 -13.02 -9.42 -0.62
N GLY A 92 -12.43 -9.65 -1.79
CA GLY A 92 -12.34 -8.69 -2.89
C GLY A 92 -11.09 -7.80 -2.84
N THR A 93 -10.33 -7.88 -1.75
CA THR A 93 -9.06 -7.16 -1.58
C THR A 93 -7.95 -7.80 -2.42
N ARG A 94 -7.15 -6.96 -3.08
CA ARG A 94 -5.96 -7.38 -3.83
C ARG A 94 -4.69 -7.15 -3.03
N LEU A 95 -3.62 -7.85 -3.38
CA LEU A 95 -2.29 -7.67 -2.82
C LEU A 95 -1.39 -6.89 -3.79
N GLY A 96 -0.61 -5.96 -3.26
CA GLY A 96 0.41 -5.23 -4.00
C GLY A 96 -0.14 -4.18 -4.96
N ARG A 97 0.45 -4.11 -6.16
CA ARG A 97 0.19 -3.02 -7.13
C ARG A 97 -1.29 -2.96 -7.54
N GLY A 98 -1.80 -1.73 -7.63
CA GLY A 98 -3.15 -1.41 -8.07
C GLY A 98 -3.20 -0.14 -8.91
N GLY A 99 -4.39 0.22 -9.37
CA GLY A 99 -4.65 1.42 -10.15
C GLY A 99 -6.13 1.58 -10.44
N HIS A 100 -6.49 2.62 -11.17
CA HIS A 100 -7.89 2.87 -11.53
C HIS A 100 -8.49 1.67 -12.30
N PRO A 101 -9.61 1.05 -11.86
CA PRO A 101 -10.14 -0.19 -12.48
C PRO A 101 -10.68 0.00 -13.91
N GLY A 102 -10.95 1.25 -14.30
CA GLY A 102 -11.30 1.64 -15.66
C GLY A 102 -12.65 2.35 -15.76
N PRO A 103 -13.23 2.49 -16.97
CA PRO A 103 -14.52 3.13 -17.17
C PRO A 103 -15.62 2.50 -16.31
N GLY A 104 -16.53 3.32 -15.80
CA GLY A 104 -17.62 2.87 -14.92
C GLY A 104 -17.30 2.94 -13.42
N TRP A 105 -16.01 3.05 -13.07
CA TRP A 105 -15.56 3.25 -11.68
C TRP A 105 -15.31 4.73 -11.37
N ARG A 106 -15.48 5.11 -10.11
CA ARG A 106 -15.01 6.39 -9.56
C ARG A 106 -14.23 6.15 -8.28
N ARG A 107 -13.29 7.04 -7.96
CA ARG A 107 -12.62 7.08 -6.65
C ARG A 107 -13.69 7.20 -5.55
N LEU A 108 -13.64 6.31 -4.57
CA LEU A 108 -14.42 6.37 -3.34
C LEU A 108 -13.46 6.74 -2.20
N ARG A 109 -13.79 7.78 -1.43
CA ARG A 109 -12.98 8.17 -0.27
C ARG A 109 -13.38 7.36 0.96
N TRP A 110 -12.44 6.98 1.80
CA TRP A 110 -12.72 6.31 3.07
C TRP A 110 -13.64 7.15 3.95
N ALA A 111 -13.39 8.46 4.01
CA ALA A 111 -14.25 9.40 4.71
C ALA A 111 -15.67 9.49 4.13
N GLU A 112 -15.84 9.25 2.84
CA GLU A 112 -17.16 9.21 2.21
C GLU A 112 -17.92 7.95 2.65
N LEU A 113 -17.28 6.78 2.56
CA LEU A 113 -17.90 5.51 2.91
C LEU A 113 -18.20 5.42 4.42
N ALA A 114 -17.24 5.79 5.25
CA ALA A 114 -17.37 5.79 6.71
C ALA A 114 -18.57 6.66 7.16
N ARG A 115 -18.74 7.83 6.53
CA ARG A 115 -19.90 8.71 6.80
C ARG A 115 -21.22 8.06 6.41
N GLY A 116 -21.24 7.33 5.29
CA GLY A 116 -22.44 6.59 4.84
C GLY A 116 -22.91 5.55 5.85
N PHE A 117 -21.98 4.89 6.54
CA PHE A 117 -22.27 3.88 7.56
C PHE A 117 -22.30 4.41 9.00
N GLY A 118 -21.95 5.68 9.22
CA GLY A 118 -21.87 6.27 10.56
C GLY A 118 -20.75 5.69 11.42
N GLU A 119 -19.66 5.23 10.81
CA GLU A 119 -18.49 4.64 11.49
C GLU A 119 -17.24 5.54 11.33
N PRO A 120 -16.20 5.38 12.18
CA PRO A 120 -14.95 6.11 11.98
C PRO A 120 -14.18 5.57 10.77
N VAL A 121 -13.42 6.46 10.10
CA VAL A 121 -12.56 6.10 8.97
C VAL A 121 -11.53 5.04 9.36
N VAL A 122 -10.84 5.27 10.49
CA VAL A 122 -9.97 4.31 11.16
C VAL A 122 -10.38 4.29 12.63
N PRO A 123 -10.78 3.13 13.20
CA PRO A 123 -11.09 3.03 14.62
C PRO A 123 -9.89 3.37 15.51
N GLU A 124 -10.15 3.90 16.71
CA GLU A 124 -9.10 4.19 17.69
C GLU A 124 -8.30 2.93 18.04
N GLY A 125 -6.97 3.07 18.14
CA GLY A 125 -6.06 1.95 18.41
C GLY A 125 -5.76 1.04 17.22
N VAL A 126 -6.35 1.31 16.04
CA VAL A 126 -6.20 0.48 14.83
C VAL A 126 -5.37 1.21 13.76
N LEU A 127 -4.68 0.45 12.91
CA LEU A 127 -3.99 0.94 11.71
C LEU A 127 -4.88 0.75 10.47
N PRO A 128 -4.68 1.51 9.39
CA PRO A 128 -5.47 1.33 8.16
C PRO A 128 -5.29 -0.09 7.61
N GLY A 129 -6.36 -0.88 7.58
CA GLY A 129 -6.33 -2.30 7.22
C GLY A 129 -7.68 -2.98 7.42
N HIS A 130 -7.73 -4.32 7.36
CA HIS A 130 -8.97 -5.12 7.38
C HIS A 130 -9.92 -4.90 8.56
N ARG A 131 -9.46 -4.27 9.65
CA ARG A 131 -10.30 -3.90 10.79
C ARG A 131 -11.04 -2.57 10.63
N CYS A 132 -10.79 -1.84 9.54
CA CYS A 132 -11.47 -0.59 9.20
C CYS A 132 -12.70 -0.85 8.33
N LEU A 133 -13.64 0.09 8.34
CA LEU A 133 -14.83 0.09 7.49
C LEU A 133 -15.67 -1.21 7.58
N ARG A 134 -15.76 -1.80 8.77
CA ARG A 134 -16.35 -3.14 8.97
C ARG A 134 -17.82 -3.20 8.59
N GLN A 135 -18.54 -2.09 8.65
CA GLN A 135 -19.94 -2.04 8.23
C GLN A 135 -20.08 -2.13 6.70
N ALA A 136 -19.04 -1.80 5.94
CA ALA A 136 -19.02 -1.95 4.48
C ALA A 136 -18.74 -3.39 4.01
N HIS A 137 -18.23 -4.26 4.89
CA HIS A 137 -17.93 -5.67 4.62
C HIS A 137 -18.21 -6.56 5.85
N PRO A 138 -19.46 -6.62 6.35
CA PRO A 138 -19.77 -7.27 7.62
C PRO A 138 -19.48 -8.78 7.65
N THR A 139 -19.51 -9.43 6.49
CA THR A 139 -19.16 -10.85 6.30
C THR A 139 -17.67 -11.08 6.03
N GLY A 140 -16.87 -10.01 5.99
CA GLY A 140 -15.49 -10.03 5.51
C GLY A 140 -15.35 -9.87 3.99
N SER A 141 -16.46 -9.93 3.23
CA SER A 141 -16.47 -9.65 1.79
C SER A 141 -17.07 -8.29 1.49
N TRP A 142 -16.39 -7.53 0.64
CA TRP A 142 -16.86 -6.24 0.15
C TRP A 142 -17.97 -6.44 -0.87
N SER A 143 -18.86 -5.43 -0.99
CA SER A 143 -19.78 -5.34 -2.13
C SER A 143 -18.99 -5.47 -3.45
N ALA A 144 -19.50 -6.24 -4.41
CA ALA A 144 -18.90 -6.38 -5.73
C ALA A 144 -18.88 -5.05 -6.53
N ALA A 145 -19.66 -4.06 -6.09
CA ALA A 145 -19.62 -2.70 -6.61
C ALA A 145 -18.51 -1.82 -5.99
N ILE A 146 -17.72 -2.36 -5.06
CA ILE A 146 -16.52 -1.72 -4.49
C ILE A 146 -15.30 -2.52 -4.93
N GLU A 147 -14.31 -1.83 -5.49
CA GLU A 147 -12.94 -2.32 -5.54
C GLU A 147 -12.26 -1.81 -4.26
N PRO A 148 -12.07 -2.67 -3.25
CA PRO A 148 -11.53 -2.25 -1.96
C PRO A 148 -10.05 -1.85 -2.07
N PRO A 149 -9.50 -1.20 -1.02
CA PRO A 149 -8.10 -0.84 -1.01
C PRO A 149 -7.22 -2.09 -1.13
N ALA A 150 -6.17 -2.02 -1.97
CA ALA A 150 -5.16 -3.07 -2.03
C ALA A 150 -4.27 -3.07 -0.78
N GLU A 151 -3.80 -4.24 -0.35
CA GLU A 151 -2.84 -4.37 0.75
C GLU A 151 -1.41 -4.21 0.24
N GLY A 152 -0.49 -3.75 1.09
CA GLY A 152 0.93 -3.77 0.77
C GLY A 152 1.42 -2.65 -0.13
N CYS A 153 0.55 -1.97 -0.87
CA CYS A 153 0.98 -0.91 -1.75
C CYS A 153 -0.09 0.15 -2.05
N LEU A 154 0.34 1.40 -2.10
CA LEU A 154 -0.45 2.50 -2.66
C LEU A 154 -0.77 2.22 -4.14
N ASP A 155 -1.87 2.76 -4.65
CA ASP A 155 -2.15 2.67 -6.09
C ASP A 155 -1.15 3.48 -6.91
N ARG A 156 -1.01 3.14 -8.19
CA ARG A 156 -0.03 3.74 -9.11
C ARG A 156 -0.11 5.27 -9.12
N GLU A 157 -1.32 5.81 -9.19
CA GLU A 157 -1.61 7.24 -9.20
C GLU A 157 -1.19 7.89 -7.88
N GLY A 158 -1.56 7.28 -6.74
CA GLY A 158 -1.14 7.75 -5.42
C GLY A 158 0.37 7.69 -5.23
N TRP A 159 1.05 6.63 -5.66
CA TRP A 159 2.51 6.49 -5.60
C TRP A 159 3.22 7.60 -6.37
N ARG A 160 2.83 7.81 -7.64
CA ARG A 160 3.39 8.88 -8.48
C ARG A 160 3.16 10.26 -7.88
N ARG A 161 1.97 10.49 -7.30
CA ARG A 161 1.67 11.75 -6.62
C ARG A 161 2.52 11.96 -5.38
N LEU A 162 2.70 10.91 -4.55
CA LEU A 162 3.57 10.96 -3.38
C LEU A 162 5.01 11.25 -3.77
N MET A 163 5.56 10.57 -4.78
CA MET A 163 6.93 10.84 -5.26
C MET A 163 7.08 12.29 -5.74
N SER A 164 6.07 12.81 -6.46
CA SER A 164 6.05 14.22 -6.88
C SER A 164 6.04 15.21 -5.71
N LEU A 165 5.34 14.90 -4.62
CA LEU A 165 5.37 15.71 -3.39
C LEU A 165 6.74 15.65 -2.72
N LEU A 166 7.33 14.45 -2.59
CA LEU A 166 8.66 14.29 -2.01
C LEU A 166 9.71 15.09 -2.80
N VAL A 167 9.72 14.99 -4.14
CA VAL A 167 10.61 15.79 -5.01
C VAL A 167 10.46 17.29 -4.75
N ARG A 168 9.24 17.80 -4.58
CA ARG A 168 9.00 19.24 -4.34
C ARG A 168 9.45 19.71 -2.97
N HIS A 169 9.43 18.83 -1.96
CA HIS A 169 9.78 19.17 -0.58
C HIS A 169 11.26 18.96 -0.26
N ASP A 170 11.93 18.09 -1.00
CA ASP A 170 13.33 17.80 -0.80
C ASP A 170 14.22 18.94 -1.34
N VAL A 171 15.24 19.33 -0.57
CA VAL A 171 16.17 20.41 -0.95
C VAL A 171 16.97 20.04 -2.19
N GLU A 172 17.32 18.77 -2.37
CA GLU A 172 18.02 18.26 -3.54
C GLU A 172 17.06 17.81 -4.66
N GLY A 173 15.76 17.88 -4.40
CA GLY A 173 14.69 17.54 -5.35
C GLY A 173 14.88 16.17 -5.98
N GLU A 174 14.86 16.13 -7.32
CA GLU A 174 15.01 14.89 -8.09
C GLU A 174 16.37 14.20 -7.87
N ALA A 175 17.43 14.97 -7.58
CA ALA A 175 18.79 14.45 -7.43
C ALA A 175 19.01 13.77 -6.08
N ARG A 176 18.10 13.95 -5.11
CA ARG A 176 18.19 13.35 -3.78
C ARG A 176 18.41 11.85 -3.91
N ARG A 177 19.50 11.36 -3.33
CA ARG A 177 19.75 9.92 -3.24
C ARG A 177 18.76 9.27 -2.27
N CYS A 178 18.17 8.17 -2.70
CA CYS A 178 17.23 7.37 -1.92
C CYS A 178 17.67 5.91 -1.84
N LEU A 179 17.10 5.21 -0.87
CA LEU A 179 17.20 3.76 -0.74
C LEU A 179 15.79 3.18 -0.65
N ALA A 180 15.55 2.08 -1.38
CA ALA A 180 14.31 1.35 -1.44
C ALA A 180 14.55 -0.08 -0.95
N TYR A 181 13.90 -0.45 0.16
CA TYR A 181 13.94 -1.78 0.73
C TYR A 181 12.66 -2.53 0.37
N TYR A 182 12.83 -3.80 -0.03
CA TYR A 182 11.75 -4.74 -0.25
C TYR A 182 11.86 -5.86 0.79
N CYS A 183 10.78 -6.07 1.53
CA CYS A 183 10.73 -7.08 2.57
C CYS A 183 10.65 -8.51 1.98
N PRO A 184 11.02 -9.54 2.76
CA PRO A 184 10.98 -10.93 2.32
C PRO A 184 9.62 -11.42 1.82
N PHE A 185 8.49 -10.89 2.36
CA PHE A 185 7.16 -11.24 1.84
C PHE A 185 6.95 -10.78 0.38
N VAL A 186 7.62 -9.71 -0.05
CA VAL A 186 7.56 -9.23 -1.44
C VAL A 186 8.53 -10.01 -2.33
N THR A 187 9.72 -10.31 -1.84
CA THR A 187 10.81 -10.86 -2.67
C THR A 187 10.84 -12.38 -2.71
N GLY A 188 10.26 -13.04 -1.70
CA GLY A 188 10.42 -14.47 -1.48
C GLY A 188 11.82 -14.88 -0.98
N ASP A 189 12.72 -13.92 -0.75
CA ASP A 189 14.08 -14.15 -0.26
C ASP A 189 14.17 -13.75 1.22
N TRP A 190 14.29 -14.77 2.09
CA TRP A 190 14.36 -14.61 3.54
C TRP A 190 15.79 -14.54 4.07
N ASP A 191 16.78 -14.91 3.25
CA ASP A 191 18.18 -14.97 3.65
C ASP A 191 18.90 -13.65 3.40
N ARG A 192 18.37 -12.79 2.51
CA ARG A 192 19.00 -11.55 2.10
C ARG A 192 18.05 -10.37 2.04
N GLU A 193 18.46 -9.24 2.61
CA GLU A 193 17.75 -7.98 2.41
C GLU A 193 17.91 -7.48 0.97
N THR A 194 16.78 -7.23 0.31
CA THR A 194 16.76 -6.61 -1.02
C THR A 194 16.66 -5.09 -0.86
N VAL A 195 17.77 -4.40 -1.13
CA VAL A 195 17.84 -2.94 -1.10
C VAL A 195 18.36 -2.42 -2.43
N LEU A 196 17.67 -1.43 -2.99
CA LEU A 196 18.09 -0.67 -4.16
C LEU A 196 18.43 0.77 -3.76
N SER A 197 19.36 1.40 -4.47
CA SER A 197 19.71 2.80 -4.32
C SER A 197 19.64 3.52 -5.66
N GLY A 198 19.00 4.68 -5.66
CA GLY A 198 18.74 5.48 -6.85
C GLY A 198 18.44 6.93 -6.49
N ARG A 199 17.94 7.68 -7.47
CA ARG A 199 17.52 9.08 -7.31
C ARG A 199 16.03 9.20 -7.06
N LEU A 200 15.62 10.19 -6.27
CA LEU A 200 14.22 10.44 -5.97
C LEU A 200 13.39 10.73 -7.23
N GLY A 201 13.97 11.42 -8.22
CA GLY A 201 13.31 11.67 -9.50
C GLY A 201 12.95 10.40 -10.28
N ASP A 202 13.64 9.29 -10.01
CA ASP A 202 13.43 7.98 -10.64
C ASP A 202 12.54 7.05 -9.78
N ALA A 203 12.10 7.49 -8.59
CA ALA A 203 11.40 6.64 -7.63
C ALA A 203 9.95 6.32 -8.03
N ALA A 204 9.34 7.14 -8.88
CA ALA A 204 8.01 6.84 -9.44
C ALA A 204 8.02 5.53 -10.25
N ASP A 205 9.14 5.20 -10.89
CA ASP A 205 9.27 4.04 -11.76
C ASP A 205 9.54 2.74 -10.99
N LEU A 206 9.91 2.82 -9.70
CA LEU A 206 9.97 1.65 -8.82
C LEU A 206 8.63 0.91 -8.73
N TYR A 207 7.52 1.63 -8.97
CA TYR A 207 6.19 1.03 -9.03
C TYR A 207 6.06 -0.03 -10.11
N ASP A 208 6.86 0.04 -11.18
CA ASP A 208 6.83 -0.89 -12.30
C ASP A 208 8.10 -1.72 -12.40
N HIS A 209 8.91 -1.76 -11.34
CA HIS A 209 10.15 -2.53 -11.34
C HIS A 209 9.86 -3.99 -11.71
N PRO A 210 10.52 -4.57 -12.74
CA PRO A 210 10.14 -5.86 -13.30
C PRO A 210 10.45 -7.04 -12.36
N ALA A 211 11.49 -6.90 -11.54
CA ALA A 211 11.92 -7.94 -10.60
C ALA A 211 11.07 -8.08 -9.31
N VAL A 212 10.11 -7.18 -9.06
CA VAL A 212 9.28 -7.20 -7.84
C VAL A 212 7.83 -6.89 -8.18
N SER A 213 6.88 -7.47 -7.46
CA SER A 213 5.43 -7.34 -7.73
C SER A 213 4.74 -6.25 -6.90
N SER A 214 5.48 -5.49 -6.10
CA SER A 214 4.98 -4.43 -5.22
C SER A 214 5.78 -3.13 -5.32
N CYS A 215 5.36 -2.10 -4.60
CA CYS A 215 6.21 -0.96 -4.25
C CYS A 215 7.15 -1.32 -3.08
N PRO A 216 8.19 -0.51 -2.82
CA PRO A 216 9.08 -0.73 -1.70
C PRO A 216 8.34 -0.75 -0.36
N SER A 217 8.68 -1.69 0.51
CA SER A 217 8.20 -1.76 1.90
C SER A 217 8.71 -0.58 2.72
N ASN A 218 9.93 -0.12 2.42
CA ASN A 218 10.43 1.17 2.89
C ASN A 218 11.13 1.92 1.74
N LEU A 219 10.92 3.23 1.67
CA LEU A 219 11.69 4.14 0.83
C LEU A 219 12.12 5.33 1.68
N TRP A 220 13.40 5.69 1.70
CA TRP A 220 13.87 6.83 2.49
C TRP A 220 14.94 7.64 1.75
N ALA A 221 15.02 8.93 2.09
CA ALA A 221 16.15 9.76 1.67
C ALA A 221 17.43 9.31 2.37
N ALA A 222 18.57 9.38 1.67
CA ALA A 222 19.86 8.96 2.21
C ALA A 222 20.28 9.73 3.49
N ASP A 223 19.82 10.97 3.65
CA ASP A 223 20.01 11.79 4.86
C ASP A 223 19.02 11.46 6.00
N ARG A 224 18.08 10.54 5.76
CA ARG A 224 17.01 10.09 6.68
C ARG A 224 16.05 11.20 7.11
N SER A 225 15.94 12.26 6.32
CA SER A 225 15.02 13.37 6.57
C SER A 225 13.55 12.94 6.48
N TRP A 226 13.24 11.93 5.67
CA TRP A 226 11.91 11.34 5.55
C TRP A 226 11.97 9.84 5.24
N VAL A 227 10.88 9.13 5.55
CA VAL A 227 10.68 7.70 5.31
C VAL A 227 9.25 7.46 4.86
N VAL A 228 9.07 6.69 3.80
CA VAL A 228 7.83 6.06 3.38
C VAL A 228 7.85 4.60 3.83
N TYR A 229 6.74 4.12 4.38
CA TYR A 229 6.56 2.75 4.85
C TYR A 229 5.24 2.20 4.31
N CYS A 230 5.34 1.06 3.63
CA CYS A 230 4.23 0.26 3.16
C CYS A 230 4.35 -1.10 3.83
N ASP A 231 3.31 -1.49 4.58
CA ASP A 231 3.25 -2.82 5.18
C ASP A 231 2.38 -3.73 4.32
N TRP A 232 2.83 -4.96 4.14
CA TRP A 232 2.17 -5.98 3.32
C TRP A 232 0.70 -6.21 3.71
N ASP A 233 0.36 -6.11 5.00
CA ASP A 233 -0.98 -6.43 5.52
C ASP A 233 -1.85 -5.18 5.78
N LEU A 234 -1.35 -3.98 5.43
CA LEU A 234 -2.05 -2.72 5.66
C LEU A 234 -2.63 -2.12 4.38
N TRP A 235 -3.72 -1.40 4.56
CA TRP A 235 -4.40 -0.60 3.53
C TRP A 235 -3.99 0.87 3.62
N GLY A 236 -2.78 1.13 4.13
CA GLY A 236 -2.26 2.48 4.31
C GLY A 236 -0.75 2.53 4.21
N THR A 237 -0.27 3.62 3.64
CA THR A 237 1.15 3.96 3.53
C THR A 237 1.48 5.03 4.55
N LYS A 238 2.42 4.78 5.47
CA LYS A 238 2.89 5.79 6.43
C LYS A 238 3.99 6.62 5.78
N VAL A 239 3.94 7.93 5.97
CA VAL A 239 5.02 8.85 5.63
C VAL A 239 5.45 9.58 6.90
N VAL A 240 6.74 9.54 7.20
CA VAL A 240 7.38 10.24 8.32
C VAL A 240 8.35 11.26 7.74
N GLY A 241 8.36 12.48 8.28
CA GLY A 241 9.26 13.52 7.79
C GLY A 241 8.96 14.87 8.41
N PRO A 242 9.52 15.96 7.84
CA PRO A 242 9.31 17.32 8.34
C PRO A 242 7.84 17.71 8.31
N VAL A 243 7.40 18.53 9.28
CA VAL A 243 6.00 18.98 9.39
C VAL A 243 5.49 19.59 8.08
N SER A 244 6.32 20.36 7.37
CA SER A 244 5.94 20.97 6.09
C SER A 244 5.61 19.96 4.99
N LEU A 245 6.33 18.84 4.93
CA LEU A 245 6.01 17.73 4.03
C LEU A 245 4.67 17.10 4.42
N ILE A 246 4.49 16.83 5.72
CA ILE A 246 3.29 16.16 6.23
C ILE A 246 2.03 17.00 5.99
N GLU A 247 2.07 18.31 6.26
CA GLU A 247 0.96 19.22 5.97
C GLU A 247 0.63 19.27 4.47
N SER A 248 1.64 19.18 3.61
CA SER A 248 1.43 19.21 2.16
C SER A 248 0.81 17.92 1.64
N ILE A 249 1.10 16.78 2.25
CA ILE A 249 0.41 15.51 1.96
C ILE A 249 -1.05 15.56 2.42
N LEU A 250 -1.31 16.11 3.61
CA LEU A 250 -2.68 16.25 4.15
C LEU A 250 -3.55 17.22 3.34
N ALA A 251 -2.95 18.27 2.79
CA ALA A 251 -3.63 19.24 1.94
C ALA A 251 -3.79 18.77 0.48
N ASP A 252 -3.17 17.66 0.09
CA ASP A 252 -3.19 17.19 -1.28
C ASP A 252 -4.56 16.60 -1.65
N PRO A 253 -5.27 17.15 -2.66
CA PRO A 253 -6.60 16.68 -3.00
C PRO A 253 -6.60 15.35 -3.75
N GLU A 254 -5.46 14.82 -4.20
CA GLU A 254 -5.40 13.51 -4.89
C GLU A 254 -5.14 12.38 -3.89
N LEU A 255 -4.47 12.66 -2.77
CA LEU A 255 -4.22 11.71 -1.69
C LEU A 255 -5.34 11.80 -0.64
N GLU A 256 -5.73 10.67 -0.05
CA GLU A 256 -6.57 10.68 1.15
C GLU A 256 -5.66 10.36 2.32
N ALA A 257 -5.47 11.31 3.22
CA ALA A 257 -4.46 11.20 4.24
C ALA A 257 -4.99 11.70 5.59
N LEU A 258 -4.52 11.08 6.67
CA LEU A 258 -4.89 11.45 8.03
C LEU A 258 -3.75 11.20 9.01
N ARG A 259 -3.80 11.92 10.14
CA ARG A 259 -2.92 11.64 11.28
C ARG A 259 -3.62 10.64 12.20
N LEU A 260 -2.86 9.68 12.71
CA LEU A 260 -3.31 8.73 13.71
C LEU A 260 -2.57 9.00 15.04
N PRO A 261 -3.23 9.62 16.04
CA PRO A 261 -2.58 9.99 17.31
C PRO A 261 -1.97 8.82 18.09
N TRP A 262 -2.59 7.64 18.00
CA TRP A 262 -2.16 6.40 18.69
C TRP A 262 -1.16 5.57 17.90
N ALA A 263 -0.95 5.86 16.61
CA ALA A 263 -0.01 5.15 15.73
C ALA A 263 1.29 5.95 15.55
N ALA A 264 1.78 6.51 16.65
CA ALA A 264 3.05 7.22 16.71
C ALA A 264 4.20 6.29 16.29
#